data_AF-A0A5C1YC98-F1
#
_entry.id   AF-A0A5C1YC98-F1
#
_cell.length_a   1.000
_cell.length_b   1.000
_cell.length_c   1.000
_cell.angle_alpha   90.00
_cell.angle_beta   90.00
_cell.angle_gamma   90.00
#
_symmetry.space_group_name_H-M   'P 1'
#
loop_
_entity.id
_entity.type
_entity.pdbx_description
1 polymer ?
#
loop_
_entity_poly.entity_id
_entity_poly.type
_entity_poly.pdbx_seq_one_letter_code
_entity_poly.pdbx_strand_id
1 'polypeptide(L)'
;MTEAPATEWLTVPDLVELLGQSPSRVRRLIADRYLLAARVDGVLKVPAAFLRDDAPLPELHGTAIVLADAGFTDDESLEWLLAVDDSLGTTPIEALRSGRKSEVRRVAQALA
;
A
#
# COMPACT_ATOMS: atom_id res chain seq x y z
N MET A 1 -16.78 4.35 17.46
CA MET A 1 -15.41 3.95 17.13
C MET A 1 -15.53 2.98 15.97
N THR A 2 -15.29 3.45 14.74
CA THR A 2 -15.28 2.57 13.57
C THR A 2 -14.04 1.70 13.70
N GLU A 3 -14.22 0.40 13.95
CA GLU A 3 -13.13 -0.57 13.79
C GLU A 3 -12.62 -0.44 12.36
N ALA A 4 -11.34 -0.09 12.21
CA ALA A 4 -10.68 -0.25 10.92
C ALA A 4 -10.81 -1.74 10.54
N PRO A 5 -11.17 -2.07 9.29
CA PRO A 5 -11.26 -3.46 8.87
C PRO A 5 -9.93 -4.16 9.22
N ALA A 6 -10.01 -5.39 9.71
CA ALA A 6 -8.81 -6.14 10.08
C ALA A 6 -7.89 -6.27 8.86
N THR A 7 -6.82 -5.48 8.83
CA THR A 7 -5.82 -5.53 7.76
C THR A 7 -5.08 -6.86 7.87
N GLU A 8 -5.19 -7.68 6.82
CA GLU A 8 -4.35 -8.86 6.68
C GLU A 8 -2.93 -8.44 6.29
N TRP A 9 -1.93 -8.97 7.00
CA TRP A 9 -0.53 -8.61 6.85
C TRP A 9 0.30 -9.83 6.43
N LEU A 10 1.08 -9.66 5.37
CA LEU A 10 1.98 -10.67 4.81
C LEU A 10 3.42 -10.36 5.18
N THR A 11 4.14 -11.36 5.69
CA THR A 11 5.57 -11.29 5.94
C THR A 11 6.38 -11.45 4.64
N VAL A 12 7.68 -11.19 4.69
CA VAL A 12 8.56 -11.43 3.52
C VAL A 12 8.53 -12.91 3.06
N PRO A 13 8.57 -13.92 3.95
CA PRO A 13 8.34 -15.31 3.55
C PRO A 13 7.01 -15.53 2.83
N ASP A 14 5.90 -15.01 3.35
CA ASP A 14 4.57 -15.16 2.71
C ASP A 14 4.57 -14.58 1.29
N LEU A 15 5.19 -13.41 1.10
CA LEU A 15 5.34 -12.76 -0.21
C LEU A 15 6.24 -13.55 -1.16
N VAL A 16 7.26 -14.23 -0.67
CA VAL A 16 8.14 -15.08 -1.48
C VAL A 16 7.36 -16.26 -2.04
N GLU A 17 6.56 -16.92 -1.20
CA GLU A 17 5.70 -18.03 -1.60
C GLU A 17 4.60 -17.57 -2.57
N LEU A 18 3.90 -16.49 -2.22
CA LEU A 18 2.78 -15.97 -3.00
C LEU A 18 3.20 -15.44 -4.38
N LEU A 19 4.29 -14.66 -4.44
CA LEU A 19 4.73 -14.03 -5.70
C LEU A 19 5.63 -14.96 -6.53
N GLY A 20 6.09 -16.08 -5.98
CA GLY A 20 7.09 -16.95 -6.61
C GLY A 20 8.43 -16.26 -6.89
N GLN A 21 8.81 -15.27 -6.06
CA GLN A 21 10.03 -14.46 -6.24
C GLN A 21 11.00 -14.61 -5.09
N SER A 22 12.29 -14.37 -5.33
CA SER A 22 13.33 -14.46 -4.29
C SER A 22 13.15 -13.40 -3.19
N PRO A 23 13.65 -13.63 -1.96
CA PRO A 23 13.60 -12.64 -0.88
C PRO A 23 14.22 -11.29 -1.26
N SER A 24 15.33 -11.30 -2.01
CA SER A 24 15.98 -10.09 -2.51
C SER A 24 15.09 -9.31 -3.46
N ARG A 25 14.31 -10.02 -4.29
CA ARG A 25 13.38 -9.40 -5.24
C ARG A 25 12.16 -8.83 -4.53
N VAL A 26 11.62 -9.50 -3.52
CA VAL A 26 10.56 -8.95 -2.65
C VAL A 26 11.04 -7.69 -1.93
N ARG A 27 12.23 -7.71 -1.32
CA ARG A 27 12.82 -6.53 -0.67
C ARG A 27 13.02 -5.37 -1.64
N ARG A 28 13.38 -5.67 -2.89
CA ARG A 28 13.48 -4.66 -3.94
C ARG A 28 12.13 -4.06 -4.31
N LEU A 29 11.05 -4.85 -4.37
CA LEU A 29 9.70 -4.30 -4.58
C LEU A 29 9.32 -3.31 -3.49
N ILE A 30 9.73 -3.55 -2.24
CA ILE A 30 9.51 -2.62 -1.13
C ILE A 30 10.39 -1.37 -1.29
N ALA A 31 11.70 -1.54 -1.53
CA ALA A 31 12.65 -0.44 -1.67
C ALA A 31 12.30 0.49 -2.87
N ASP A 32 11.80 -0.10 -3.95
CA ASP A 32 11.39 0.61 -5.16
C ASP A 32 9.91 1.08 -5.06
N ARG A 33 9.26 0.99 -3.89
CA ARG A 33 7.86 1.39 -3.60
C ARG A 33 6.77 0.75 -4.47
N TYR A 34 7.05 -0.40 -5.06
CA TYR A 34 6.00 -1.25 -5.65
C TYR A 34 5.11 -1.87 -4.57
N LEU A 35 5.66 -2.04 -3.36
CA LEU A 35 4.94 -2.38 -2.15
C LEU A 35 5.37 -1.39 -1.06
N LEU A 36 4.45 -1.05 -0.16
CA LEU A 36 4.78 -0.35 1.10
C LEU A 36 4.67 -1.36 2.25
N ALA A 37 5.50 -1.19 3.26
CA ALA A 37 5.62 -2.12 4.37
C ALA A 37 5.80 -1.36 5.68
N ALA A 38 5.31 -1.93 6.78
CA ALA A 38 5.57 -1.43 8.14
C ALA A 38 6.07 -2.55 9.04
N ARG A 39 6.64 -2.18 10.19
CA ARG A 39 6.95 -3.14 11.24
C ARG A 39 5.74 -3.34 12.16
N VAL A 40 5.15 -4.52 12.07
CA VAL A 40 4.07 -4.97 12.96
C VAL A 40 4.64 -6.03 13.89
N ASP A 41 4.61 -5.76 15.20
CA ASP A 41 5.24 -6.59 16.23
C ASP A 41 6.73 -6.86 15.96
N GLY A 42 7.43 -5.83 15.46
CA GLY A 42 8.85 -5.91 15.10
C GLY A 42 9.16 -6.60 13.77
N VAL A 43 8.17 -7.21 13.12
CA VAL A 43 8.32 -7.93 11.84
C VAL A 43 7.91 -7.03 10.68
N LEU A 44 8.74 -6.96 9.64
CA LEU A 44 8.39 -6.24 8.41
C LEU A 44 7.26 -6.98 7.69
N LYS A 45 6.12 -6.31 7.52
CA LYS A 45 4.93 -6.86 6.86
C LYS A 45 4.36 -5.89 5.83
N VAL A 46 3.70 -6.43 4.83
CA VAL A 46 3.00 -5.74 3.74
C VAL A 46 1.52 -6.07 3.83
N PRO A 47 0.60 -5.11 3.70
CA PRO A 47 -0.84 -5.40 3.63
C PRO A 47 -1.17 -6.28 2.43
N ALA A 48 -1.96 -7.34 2.64
CA ALA A 48 -2.41 -8.22 1.55
C ALA A 48 -3.23 -7.44 0.49
N ALA A 49 -3.91 -6.36 0.89
CA ALA A 49 -4.66 -5.47 0.01
C ALA A 49 -3.82 -4.80 -1.09
N PHE A 50 -2.48 -4.80 -0.97
CA PHE A 50 -1.56 -4.28 -1.99
C PHE A 50 -1.32 -5.24 -3.16
N LEU A 51 -1.88 -6.43 -3.10
CA LEU A 51 -1.72 -7.47 -4.10
C LEU A 51 -3.03 -7.76 -4.83
N ARG A 52 -2.89 -8.17 -6.09
CA ARG A 52 -3.94 -8.73 -6.94
C ARG A 52 -3.30 -9.70 -7.91
N ASP A 53 -3.93 -10.86 -8.08
CA ASP A 53 -3.49 -11.89 -9.04
C ASP A 53 -1.99 -12.22 -8.92
N ASP A 54 -1.53 -12.46 -7.68
CA ASP A 54 -0.14 -12.78 -7.33
C ASP A 54 0.89 -11.73 -7.77
N ALA A 55 0.47 -10.46 -7.88
CA ALA A 55 1.33 -9.33 -8.22
C ALA A 55 0.98 -8.08 -7.40
N PRO A 56 1.96 -7.15 -7.21
CA PRO A 56 1.66 -5.81 -6.69
C PRO A 56 0.63 -5.09 -7.56
N LEU A 57 -0.29 -4.37 -6.92
CA LEU A 57 -1.24 -3.51 -7.61
C LEU A 57 -0.49 -2.43 -8.43
N PRO A 58 -0.62 -2.39 -9.76
CA PRO A 58 0.13 -1.45 -10.58
C PRO A 58 -0.14 0.02 -10.23
N GLU A 59 -1.34 0.33 -9.76
CA GLU A 59 -1.75 1.68 -9.39
C GLU A 59 -1.11 2.15 -8.07
N LEU A 60 -0.71 1.22 -7.20
CA LEU A 60 -0.08 1.51 -5.92
C LEU A 60 1.24 2.24 -6.12
N HIS A 61 2.13 1.71 -6.95
CA HIS A 61 3.47 2.29 -7.17
C HIS A 61 3.38 3.78 -7.54
N GLY A 62 2.58 4.12 -8.55
CA GLY A 62 2.48 5.54 -8.95
C GLY A 62 1.72 6.42 -7.94
N THR A 63 0.96 5.85 -7.01
CA THR A 63 0.35 6.62 -5.91
C THR A 63 1.37 6.82 -4.78
N ALA A 64 2.19 5.81 -4.48
CA ALA A 64 3.30 5.92 -3.53
C ALA A 64 4.33 6.97 -3.97
N ILE A 65 4.61 7.08 -5.28
CA ILE A 65 5.46 8.17 -5.80
C ILE A 65 4.84 9.54 -5.57
N VAL A 66 3.53 9.72 -5.83
CA VAL A 66 2.84 10.99 -5.61
C VAL A 66 2.88 11.40 -4.13
N LEU A 67 2.68 10.45 -3.22
CA LEU A 67 2.77 10.70 -1.78
C LEU A 67 4.21 11.05 -1.35
N ALA A 68 5.21 10.35 -1.87
CA ALA A 68 6.62 10.65 -1.61
C ALA A 68 7.01 12.04 -2.12
N ASP A 69 6.53 12.44 -3.30
CA ASP A 69 6.74 13.78 -3.86
C ASP A 69 6.02 14.86 -3.01
N ALA A 70 4.92 14.50 -2.34
CA ALA A 70 4.23 15.31 -1.34
C ALA A 70 4.92 15.31 0.04
N GLY A 71 6.06 14.63 0.18
CA GLY A 71 6.85 14.60 1.42
C GLY A 71 6.44 13.53 2.43
N PHE A 72 5.50 12.64 2.08
CA PHE A 72 5.10 11.55 2.96
C PHE A 72 6.20 10.50 3.07
N THR A 73 6.43 10.01 4.28
CA THR A 73 7.20 8.79 4.52
C THR A 73 6.45 7.55 4.05
N ASP A 74 7.14 6.42 3.92
CA ASP A 74 6.50 5.16 3.57
C ASP A 74 5.47 4.72 4.64
N ASP A 75 5.73 5.02 5.92
CA ASP A 75 4.82 4.74 7.04
C ASP A 75 3.57 5.63 7.00
N GLU A 76 3.71 6.94 6.78
CA GLU A 76 2.56 7.86 6.62
C GLU A 76 1.74 7.52 5.38
N SER A 77 2.41 7.16 4.28
CA SER A 77 1.75 6.70 3.05
C SER A 77 0.93 5.45 3.29
N LEU A 78 1.49 4.49 4.04
CA LEU A 78 0.81 3.26 4.42
C LEU A 78 -0.41 3.53 5.32
N GLU A 79 -0.26 4.39 6.32
CA GLU A 79 -1.35 4.80 7.21
C GLU A 79 -2.49 5.41 6.40
N TRP A 80 -2.19 6.38 5.53
CA TRP A 80 -3.21 7.02 4.69
C TRP A 80 -3.89 6.02 3.75
N LEU A 81 -3.13 5.12 3.09
CA LEU A 81 -3.69 4.13 2.18
C LEU A 81 -4.68 3.16 2.85
N LEU A 82 -4.49 2.89 4.14
CA LEU A 82 -5.29 1.93 4.93
C LEU A 82 -6.38 2.60 5.77
N ALA A 83 -6.29 3.91 6.02
CA ALA A 83 -7.31 4.67 6.74
C ALA A 83 -8.43 5.12 5.80
N VAL A 84 -9.65 5.28 6.32
CA VAL A 84 -10.76 5.84 5.55
C VAL A 84 -10.49 7.31 5.29
N ASP A 85 -10.59 7.72 4.03
CA ASP A 85 -10.51 9.12 3.62
C ASP A 85 -11.91 9.64 3.30
N ASP A 86 -12.32 10.73 3.96
CA ASP A 86 -13.65 11.32 3.81
C ASP A 86 -13.92 11.79 2.36
N SER A 87 -12.89 12.20 1.62
CA SER A 87 -13.02 12.63 0.23
C SER A 87 -13.28 11.45 -0.72
N LEU A 88 -12.86 10.24 -0.34
CA LEU A 88 -13.01 9.01 -1.14
C LEU A 88 -14.21 8.16 -0.67
N GLY A 89 -14.69 8.41 0.56
CA GLY A 89 -15.74 7.64 1.23
C GLY A 89 -15.34 6.21 1.61
N THR A 90 -14.04 5.88 1.52
CA THR A 90 -13.45 4.56 1.83
C THR A 90 -11.94 4.73 1.98
N THR A 91 -11.23 3.64 2.25
CA THR A 91 -9.76 3.64 2.22
C THR A 91 -9.23 3.86 0.80
N PRO A 92 -8.14 4.64 0.61
CA PRO A 92 -7.52 4.81 -0.70
C PRO A 92 -7.17 3.48 -1.38
N ILE A 93 -6.74 2.46 -0.63
CA ILE A 93 -6.43 1.15 -1.23
C ILE A 93 -7.66 0.47 -1.83
N GLU A 94 -8.82 0.53 -1.17
CA GLU A 94 -10.06 -0.03 -1.72
C GLU A 94 -10.57 0.78 -2.92
N ALA A 95 -10.37 2.10 -2.91
CA ALA A 95 -10.63 2.94 -4.08
C ALA A 95 -9.72 2.58 -5.27
N LEU A 96 -8.41 2.36 -5.04
CA LEU A 96 -7.47 1.87 -6.07
C LEU A 96 -7.92 0.51 -6.62
N ARG A 97 -8.30 -0.42 -5.74
CA ARG A 97 -8.78 -1.74 -6.15
C ARG A 97 -10.07 -1.65 -6.99
N SER A 98 -10.91 -0.66 -6.71
CA SER A 98 -12.13 -0.37 -7.48
C SER A 98 -11.88 0.40 -8.78
N GLY A 99 -10.62 0.61 -9.19
CA GLY A 99 -10.27 1.33 -10.41
C GLY A 99 -10.34 2.85 -10.30
N ARG A 100 -10.54 3.41 -9.10
CA ARG A 100 -10.68 4.87 -8.86
C ARG A 100 -9.34 5.60 -8.75
N LYS A 101 -8.31 5.12 -9.46
CA LYS A 101 -6.94 5.64 -9.47
C LYS A 101 -6.83 7.16 -9.63
N SER A 102 -7.56 7.73 -10.59
CA SER A 102 -7.50 9.17 -10.86
C SER A 102 -8.08 10.00 -9.71
N GLU A 103 -9.09 9.47 -9.02
CA GLU A 103 -9.67 10.11 -7.84
C GLU A 103 -8.69 10.08 -6.67
N VAL A 104 -8.12 8.90 -6.38
CA VAL A 104 -7.12 8.70 -5.33
C VAL A 104 -5.92 9.64 -5.50
N ARG A 105 -5.39 9.75 -6.71
CA ARG A 105 -4.22 10.62 -6.97
C ARG A 105 -4.52 12.10 -6.82
N ARG A 106 -5.75 12.55 -7.14
CA ARG A 106 -6.15 13.94 -6.89
C ARG A 106 -6.19 14.24 -5.40
N VAL A 107 -6.73 13.31 -4.60
CA VAL A 107 -6.74 13.46 -3.14
C VAL A 107 -5.30 13.47 -2.61
N ALA A 108 -4.45 12.52 -3.02
CA ALA A 108 -3.05 12.47 -2.62
C ALA A 108 -2.28 13.77 -2.93
N GLN A 109 -2.50 14.36 -4.11
CA GLN A 109 -1.88 15.64 -4.49
C GLN A 109 -2.36 16.83 -3.66
N ALA A 110 -3.58 16.76 -3.10
CA ALA A 110 -4.14 17.81 -2.26
C ALA A 110 -3.68 17.73 -0.79
N LEU A 111 -2.94 16.68 -0.43
CA LEU A 111 -2.35 16.51 0.92
C LEU A 111 -0.99 17.21 1.07
N ALA A 112 -0.41 17.69 -0.03
CA ALA A 112 0.90 18.36 -0.09
C ALA A 112 0.82 19.85 0.25
#